data_AF-A0A022RFT0-F1
#
_entry.id   AF-A0A022RFT0-F1
#
_cell.length_a   1.000
_cell.length_b   1.000
_cell.length_c   1.000
_cell.angle_alpha   90.00
_cell.angle_beta   90.00
_cell.angle_gamma   90.00
#
_symmetry.space_group_name_H-M   'P 1'
#
loop_
_entity.id
_entity.type
_entity.pdbx_description
1 polymer ?
#
loop_
_entity_poly.entity_id
_entity_poly.type
_entity_poly.pdbx_seq_one_letter_code
_entity_poly.pdbx_strand_id
1 'polypeptide(L)'
;MAAAATLGLPKLVPSKQKQKQQQPHFHSKLLVSLVSHTQQTIISKSSSQNQPLSKDINNNNTQKLLLNQTTALLHHLKSASLPLTALALPFFLHPEDAVAAGGEFGIFEGRSFALIHPIVMGGLFIYTVYAGYLGWQWRRVRTIQEEVSDLKKQLKPVPVTPDGAAPATPSSSSPLEAKIQQLTEERKELIKGSYREKHFNAGSILLAFGVSEAIFGGLNTWLRTGKLFPGPHLFAGAGITILWAAAAALVPPMQKGNEAARNLHIALNLFNLLLFIWQIPTGIDIVFKVFEFTKWP
;
A
#
# COMPACT_ATOMS: atom_id res chain seq x y z
N MET A 1 24.78 64.21 41.10
CA MET A 1 26.07 63.62 40.69
C MET A 1 25.80 62.32 39.94
N ALA A 2 26.54 62.12 38.86
CA ALA A 2 26.82 60.84 38.17
C ALA A 2 25.71 60.16 37.35
N ALA A 3 25.58 60.65 36.11
CA ALA A 3 25.70 59.94 34.83
C ALA A 3 26.03 58.42 34.81
N ALA A 4 25.35 57.70 33.90
CA ALA A 4 25.87 56.66 32.98
C ALA A 4 24.67 56.04 32.23
N ALA A 5 24.70 55.59 30.98
CA ALA A 5 25.54 55.81 29.81
C ALA A 5 24.74 55.16 28.65
N THR A 6 24.37 55.92 27.63
CA THR A 6 23.76 55.45 26.39
C THR A 6 24.83 54.81 25.51
N LEU A 7 24.75 53.49 25.29
CA LEU A 7 25.53 52.77 24.28
C LEU A 7 24.62 52.37 23.12
N GLY A 8 24.79 53.07 21.99
CA GLY A 8 24.20 52.69 20.71
C GLY A 8 24.98 51.53 20.08
N LEU A 9 24.24 50.56 19.53
CA LEU A 9 24.77 49.53 18.63
C LEU A 9 24.03 49.61 17.28
N PRO A 10 24.73 49.37 16.15
CA PRO A 10 24.29 49.79 14.82
C PRO A 10 23.26 48.83 14.19
N LYS A 11 22.36 49.41 13.39
CA LYS A 11 21.43 48.70 12.49
C LYS A 11 22.22 47.88 11.45
N LEU A 12 22.06 46.56 11.49
CA LEU A 12 22.50 45.65 10.43
C LEU A 12 21.50 45.69 9.27
N VAL A 13 21.98 46.10 8.09
CA VAL A 13 21.28 46.00 6.79
C VAL A 13 21.59 44.62 6.19
N PRO A 14 20.59 43.83 5.73
CA PRO A 14 20.89 42.60 5.01
C PRO A 14 21.25 42.89 3.55
N SER A 15 22.49 42.51 3.20
CA SER A 15 23.06 42.51 1.84
C SER A 15 22.36 41.48 0.95
N LYS A 16 21.92 41.90 -0.25
CA LYS A 16 21.48 41.01 -1.34
C LYS A 16 22.69 40.29 -1.93
N GLN A 17 22.98 39.07 -1.48
CA GLN A 17 23.88 38.17 -2.21
C GLN A 17 23.08 37.35 -3.24
N LYS A 18 23.29 37.66 -4.52
CA LYS A 18 22.98 36.77 -5.64
C LYS A 18 23.90 35.54 -5.55
N GLN A 19 23.36 34.40 -5.11
CA GLN A 19 24.04 33.11 -5.26
C GLN A 19 23.92 32.66 -6.73
N LYS A 20 25.05 32.71 -7.44
CA LYS A 20 25.22 32.15 -8.78
C LYS A 20 25.34 30.64 -8.63
N GLN A 21 24.27 29.90 -8.91
CA GLN A 21 24.26 28.44 -8.85
C GLN A 21 25.04 27.89 -10.05
N GLN A 22 26.23 27.34 -9.80
CA GLN A 22 26.97 26.54 -10.77
C GLN A 22 26.31 25.16 -10.85
N GLN A 23 25.76 24.82 -12.02
CA GLN A 23 25.35 23.46 -12.35
C GLN A 23 26.60 22.58 -12.61
N PRO A 24 26.68 21.35 -12.07
CA PRO A 24 27.64 20.38 -12.54
C PRO A 24 27.12 19.71 -13.83
N HIS A 25 27.85 19.88 -14.93
CA HIS A 25 27.67 19.10 -16.14
C HIS A 25 28.06 17.64 -15.89
N PHE A 26 27.10 16.73 -15.90
CA PHE A 26 27.37 15.29 -15.99
C PHE A 26 27.24 14.83 -17.45
N HIS A 27 28.35 14.39 -18.02
CA HIS A 27 28.41 13.80 -19.37
C HIS A 27 27.75 12.41 -19.39
N SER A 28 26.66 12.29 -20.14
CA SER A 28 26.03 11.02 -20.51
C SER A 28 26.81 10.36 -21.64
N LYS A 29 27.63 9.34 -21.32
CA LYS A 29 28.14 8.34 -22.28
C LYS A 29 28.45 7.02 -21.57
N LEU A 30 27.43 6.21 -21.31
CA LEU A 30 27.53 4.74 -21.30
C LEU A 30 26.14 4.13 -21.12
N LEU A 31 25.51 3.64 -22.18
CA LEU A 31 24.52 2.54 -22.18
C LEU A 31 23.92 2.34 -23.59
N VAL A 32 24.74 1.85 -24.53
CA VAL A 32 24.24 1.13 -25.71
C VAL A 32 25.21 0.00 -25.99
N SER A 33 24.96 -1.17 -25.42
CA SER A 33 25.46 -2.46 -25.93
C SER A 33 24.65 -3.58 -25.29
N LEU A 34 24.41 -4.63 -26.07
CA LEU A 34 23.60 -5.84 -25.78
C LEU A 34 22.10 -5.79 -26.07
N VAL A 35 21.73 -5.70 -27.35
CA VAL A 35 20.67 -6.55 -27.92
C VAL A 35 21.02 -6.90 -29.36
N SER A 36 21.73 -8.01 -29.56
CA SER A 36 21.73 -8.75 -30.83
C SER A 36 22.50 -10.03 -30.62
N HIS A 37 21.80 -11.16 -30.58
CA HIS A 37 22.21 -12.49 -31.09
C HIS A 37 21.32 -13.55 -30.43
N THR A 38 20.27 -14.01 -31.13
CA THR A 38 20.01 -15.44 -31.42
C THR A 38 18.65 -15.58 -32.10
N GLN A 39 18.66 -15.80 -33.41
CA GLN A 39 17.57 -16.41 -34.16
C GLN A 39 18.18 -17.51 -35.04
N GLN A 40 17.45 -18.62 -35.16
CA GLN A 40 17.72 -19.86 -35.93
C GLN A 40 18.52 -20.91 -35.13
N THR A 41 18.04 -22.14 -34.97
CA THR A 41 17.56 -23.04 -36.02
C THR A 41 16.74 -24.17 -35.40
N ILE A 42 15.70 -24.66 -36.08
CA ILE A 42 15.43 -26.10 -36.36
C ILE A 42 14.19 -26.21 -37.28
N ILE A 43 14.44 -26.89 -38.39
CA ILE A 43 13.56 -27.25 -39.50
C ILE A 43 12.76 -28.50 -39.10
N SER A 44 11.46 -28.59 -39.43
CA SER A 44 10.89 -29.86 -39.94
C SER A 44 9.54 -29.68 -40.66
N LYS A 45 9.61 -30.09 -41.93
CA LYS A 45 8.62 -30.56 -42.92
C LYS A 45 7.15 -30.70 -42.51
N SER A 46 6.31 -30.09 -43.36
CA SER A 46 4.91 -30.45 -43.64
C SER A 46 4.81 -31.83 -44.28
N SER A 47 3.92 -32.69 -43.77
CA SER A 47 3.34 -33.83 -44.48
C SER A 47 1.88 -34.02 -44.04
N SER A 48 1.00 -34.13 -45.02
CA SER A 48 -0.45 -34.31 -44.90
C SER A 48 -0.82 -35.78 -44.69
N GLN A 49 -1.77 -36.10 -43.80
CA GLN A 49 -2.63 -37.28 -43.95
C GLN A 49 -3.84 -37.28 -42.99
N ASN A 50 -4.87 -38.00 -43.43
CA ASN A 50 -6.30 -37.96 -43.09
C ASN A 50 -6.73 -38.29 -41.64
N GLN A 51 -7.93 -37.78 -41.31
CA GLN A 51 -8.83 -38.06 -40.17
C GLN A 51 -9.11 -39.56 -39.90
N PRO A 52 -9.48 -39.98 -38.66
CA PRO A 52 -10.88 -39.86 -38.21
C PRO A 52 -11.12 -39.41 -36.76
N LEU A 53 -12.36 -38.99 -36.57
CA LEU A 53 -13.06 -38.48 -35.39
C LEU A 53 -12.86 -39.30 -34.10
N SER A 54 -12.35 -38.66 -33.04
CA SER A 54 -12.56 -39.06 -31.64
C SER A 54 -12.91 -37.83 -30.80
N LYS A 55 -13.85 -38.02 -29.89
CA LYS A 55 -14.37 -37.04 -28.93
C LYS A 55 -13.27 -36.66 -27.95
N ASP A 56 -12.76 -35.43 -28.04
CA ASP A 56 -12.06 -34.79 -26.93
C ASP A 56 -12.35 -33.29 -26.90
N ILE A 57 -12.70 -32.82 -25.71
CA ILE A 57 -13.15 -31.48 -25.37
C ILE A 57 -11.99 -30.50 -25.61
N ASN A 58 -12.19 -29.59 -26.57
CA ASN A 58 -11.12 -28.87 -27.27
C ASN A 58 -10.63 -27.64 -26.47
N ASN A 59 -9.70 -27.85 -25.55
CA ASN A 59 -8.98 -26.81 -24.79
C ASN A 59 -8.15 -25.86 -25.71
N ASN A 60 -7.98 -26.24 -26.98
CA ASN A 60 -7.22 -25.47 -27.98
C ASN A 60 -7.98 -24.24 -28.52
N ASN A 61 -9.32 -24.26 -28.49
CA ASN A 61 -10.13 -23.15 -28.99
C ASN A 61 -10.14 -21.97 -28.00
N THR A 62 -10.14 -22.24 -26.71
CA THR A 62 -10.08 -21.22 -25.66
C THR A 62 -8.72 -20.53 -25.64
N GLN A 63 -7.62 -21.27 -25.84
CA GLN A 63 -6.30 -20.67 -25.96
C GLN A 63 -6.14 -19.85 -27.25
N LYS A 64 -6.65 -20.33 -28.39
CA LYS A 64 -6.67 -19.53 -29.63
C LYS A 64 -7.54 -18.29 -29.52
N LEU A 65 -8.65 -18.35 -28.80
CA LEU A 65 -9.51 -17.20 -28.53
C LEU A 65 -8.80 -16.19 -27.63
N LEU A 66 -8.14 -16.63 -26.55
CA LEU A 66 -7.34 -15.76 -25.67
C LEU A 66 -6.14 -15.15 -26.41
N LEU A 67 -5.47 -15.93 -27.27
CA LEU A 67 -4.35 -15.43 -28.07
C LEU A 67 -4.83 -14.41 -29.10
N ASN A 68 -5.93 -14.67 -29.81
CA ASN A 68 -6.46 -13.72 -30.78
C ASN A 68 -6.99 -12.44 -30.11
N GLN A 69 -7.58 -12.55 -28.92
CA GLN A 69 -8.08 -11.40 -28.15
C GLN A 69 -6.94 -10.57 -27.55
N THR A 70 -5.86 -11.20 -27.10
CA THR A 70 -4.63 -10.51 -26.65
C THR A 70 -3.86 -9.89 -27.81
N THR A 71 -3.85 -10.54 -28.98
CA THR A 71 -3.21 -9.99 -30.19
C THR A 71 -3.99 -8.80 -30.74
N ALA A 72 -5.33 -8.85 -30.69
CA ALA A 72 -6.19 -7.72 -31.04
C ALA A 72 -6.04 -6.54 -30.07
N LEU A 73 -5.95 -6.80 -28.75
CA LEU A 73 -5.66 -5.76 -27.76
C LEU A 73 -4.25 -5.18 -27.92
N LEU A 74 -3.23 -6.00 -28.20
CA LEU A 74 -1.88 -5.53 -28.47
C LEU A 74 -1.80 -4.71 -29.76
N HIS A 75 -2.52 -5.10 -30.81
CA HIS A 75 -2.64 -4.29 -32.01
C HIS A 75 -3.38 -2.97 -31.72
N HIS A 76 -4.46 -3.00 -30.94
CA HIS A 76 -5.20 -1.79 -30.58
C HIS A 76 -4.39 -0.85 -29.67
N LEU A 77 -3.54 -1.37 -28.79
CA LEU A 77 -2.57 -0.62 -27.99
C LEU A 77 -1.38 -0.11 -28.81
N LYS A 78 -1.01 -0.82 -29.87
CA LYS A 78 0.06 -0.40 -30.81
C LYS A 78 -0.43 0.70 -31.76
N SER A 79 -1.74 0.73 -32.08
CA SER A 79 -2.38 1.81 -32.83
C SER A 79 -2.94 2.92 -31.94
N ALA A 80 -3.15 2.67 -30.65
CA ALA A 80 -3.26 3.71 -29.64
C ALA A 80 -1.86 4.11 -29.21
N SER A 81 -1.11 4.71 -30.14
CA SER A 81 0.05 5.51 -29.77
C SER A 81 -0.48 6.66 -28.91
N LEU A 82 -0.58 6.45 -27.60
CA LEU A 82 -0.48 7.54 -26.66
C LEU A 82 0.80 8.26 -27.07
N PRO A 83 0.71 9.49 -27.60
CA PRO A 83 1.88 10.12 -28.15
C PRO A 83 2.91 10.16 -27.03
N LEU A 84 4.18 9.88 -27.31
CA LEU A 84 5.25 9.93 -26.30
C LEU A 84 5.26 11.31 -25.58
N THR A 85 4.69 12.32 -26.23
CA THR A 85 4.34 13.64 -25.70
C THR A 85 3.40 13.59 -24.49
N ALA A 86 2.46 12.66 -24.39
CA ALA A 86 1.58 12.50 -23.23
C ALA A 86 2.33 12.05 -21.96
N LEU A 87 3.40 11.26 -22.11
CA LEU A 87 4.29 10.88 -21.01
C LEU A 87 5.35 11.96 -20.69
N ALA A 88 5.65 12.82 -21.67
CA ALA A 88 6.65 13.88 -21.54
C ALA A 88 6.07 15.26 -21.20
N LEU A 89 4.75 15.44 -21.22
CA LEU A 89 4.06 16.69 -20.86
C LEU A 89 4.57 17.32 -19.55
N PRO A 90 4.83 16.57 -18.45
CA PRO A 90 5.33 17.17 -17.22
C PRO A 90 6.75 17.73 -17.32
N PHE A 91 7.55 17.27 -18.30
CA PHE A 91 8.95 17.66 -18.48
C PHE A 91 9.12 18.88 -19.41
N PHE A 92 8.06 19.30 -20.10
CA PHE A 92 8.06 20.47 -21.00
C PHE A 92 7.20 21.63 -20.49
N LEU A 93 6.40 21.43 -19.45
CA LEU A 93 5.72 22.53 -18.76
C LEU A 93 6.77 23.36 -18.00
N HIS A 94 6.92 24.63 -18.39
CA HIS A 94 7.72 25.58 -17.64
C HIS A 94 7.07 25.75 -16.25
N PRO A 95 7.81 25.55 -15.13
CA PRO A 95 7.28 25.62 -13.77
C PRO A 95 6.88 27.03 -13.31
N GLU A 96 7.01 28.03 -14.17
CA GLU A 96 6.78 29.45 -13.88
C GLU A 96 5.28 29.77 -13.74
N ASP A 97 4.40 28.97 -14.34
CA ASP A 97 2.95 29.07 -14.17
C ASP A 97 2.48 27.93 -13.26
N ALA A 98 2.45 28.17 -11.95
CA ALA A 98 1.57 27.40 -11.09
C ALA A 98 0.18 27.45 -11.75
N VAL A 99 -0.41 26.29 -12.03
CA VAL A 99 -1.71 26.15 -12.70
C VAL A 99 -2.82 26.57 -11.72
N ALA A 100 -2.77 27.81 -11.24
CA ALA A 100 -3.94 28.52 -10.81
C ALA A 100 -4.56 29.04 -12.10
N ALA A 101 -5.41 28.23 -12.73
CA ALA A 101 -6.12 28.60 -13.96
C ALA A 101 -7.18 29.69 -13.72
N GLY A 102 -6.99 30.55 -12.71
CA GLY A 102 -7.76 31.75 -12.45
C GLY A 102 -9.27 31.56 -12.31
N GLY A 103 -9.80 30.36 -12.06
CA GLY A 103 -11.24 30.09 -12.13
C GLY A 103 -11.66 29.04 -13.17
N GLU A 104 -10.78 28.59 -14.08
CA GLU A 104 -11.19 27.73 -15.21
C GLU A 104 -11.67 26.34 -14.79
N PHE A 105 -11.19 25.82 -13.65
CA PHE A 105 -11.55 24.48 -13.19
C PHE A 105 -12.69 24.49 -12.13
N GLY A 106 -13.17 25.67 -11.74
CA GLY A 106 -14.27 25.85 -10.79
C GLY A 106 -14.01 25.10 -9.48
N ILE A 107 -14.93 24.20 -9.11
CA ILE A 107 -14.81 23.43 -7.86
C ILE A 107 -13.56 22.54 -7.76
N PHE A 108 -12.86 22.29 -8.87
CA PHE A 108 -11.61 21.54 -8.92
C PHE A 108 -10.36 22.43 -8.78
N GLU A 109 -10.51 23.67 -8.34
CA GLU A 109 -9.39 24.53 -7.95
C GLU A 109 -9.54 25.12 -6.55
N GLY A 110 -8.53 25.93 -6.16
CA GLY A 110 -8.55 26.67 -4.91
C GLY A 110 -8.68 25.77 -3.68
N ARG A 111 -9.47 26.22 -2.71
CA ARG A 111 -9.65 25.56 -1.42
C ARG A 111 -10.34 24.20 -1.54
N SER A 112 -11.34 24.09 -2.42
CA SER A 112 -12.09 22.85 -2.62
C SER A 112 -11.16 21.69 -3.00
N PHE A 113 -10.29 21.92 -3.98
CA PHE A 113 -9.32 20.91 -4.43
C PHE A 113 -8.19 20.66 -3.41
N ALA A 114 -7.79 21.68 -2.66
CA ALA A 114 -6.80 21.54 -1.59
C ALA A 114 -7.29 20.67 -0.42
N LEU A 115 -8.60 20.65 -0.15
CA LEU A 115 -9.21 19.90 0.95
C LEU A 115 -9.51 18.42 0.63
N ILE A 116 -9.41 18.00 -0.64
CA ILE A 116 -9.62 16.58 -1.01
C ILE A 116 -8.67 15.67 -0.24
N HIS A 117 -7.37 15.96 -0.29
CA HIS A 117 -6.35 15.14 0.36
C HIS A 117 -6.59 14.98 1.88
N PRO A 118 -6.73 16.03 2.70
CA PRO A 118 -6.94 15.86 4.14
C PRO A 118 -8.24 15.12 4.48
N ILE A 119 -9.32 15.31 3.69
CA ILE A 119 -10.58 14.57 3.90
C ILE A 119 -10.36 13.08 3.62
N VAL A 120 -9.75 12.74 2.47
CA VAL A 120 -9.49 11.35 2.10
C VAL A 120 -8.53 10.70 3.09
N MET A 121 -7.50 11.41 3.56
CA MET A 121 -6.58 10.90 4.58
C MET A 121 -7.27 10.57 5.90
N GLY A 122 -8.25 11.36 6.33
CA GLY A 122 -9.09 11.03 7.49
C GLY A 122 -9.88 9.73 7.28
N GLY A 123 -10.45 9.55 6.10
CA GLY A 123 -11.14 8.31 5.72
C GLY A 123 -10.21 7.10 5.67
N LEU A 124 -9.04 7.23 5.04
CA LEU A 124 -8.03 6.17 4.94
C LEU A 124 -7.49 5.77 6.31
N PHE A 125 -7.35 6.71 7.25
CA PHE A 125 -6.95 6.39 8.62
C PHE A 125 -7.96 5.45 9.31
N ILE A 126 -9.25 5.80 9.29
CA ILE A 126 -10.31 4.96 9.86
C ILE A 126 -10.35 3.60 9.16
N TYR A 127 -10.21 3.61 7.83
CA TYR A 127 -10.20 2.38 7.03
C TYR A 127 -8.98 1.49 7.32
N THR A 128 -7.83 2.09 7.65
CA THR A 128 -6.62 1.37 8.09
C THR A 128 -6.86 0.65 9.41
N VAL A 129 -7.50 1.32 10.38
CA VAL A 129 -7.88 0.69 11.67
C VAL A 129 -8.84 -0.48 11.43
N TYR A 130 -9.83 -0.29 10.55
CA TYR A 130 -10.75 -1.36 10.14
C TYR A 130 -10.04 -2.55 9.49
N ALA A 131 -9.12 -2.30 8.54
CA ALA A 131 -8.31 -3.35 7.92
C ALA A 131 -7.46 -4.10 8.96
N GLY A 132 -6.90 -3.40 9.93
CA GLY A 132 -6.18 -3.97 11.07
C GLY A 132 -7.06 -4.90 11.92
N TYR A 133 -8.30 -4.47 12.21
CA TYR A 133 -9.30 -5.32 12.89
C TYR A 133 -9.57 -6.61 12.11
N LEU A 134 -9.82 -6.54 10.80
CA LEU A 134 -10.05 -7.73 9.96
C LEU A 134 -8.84 -8.68 9.98
N GLY A 135 -7.62 -8.13 9.93
CA GLY A 135 -6.38 -8.91 9.99
C GLY A 135 -6.22 -9.62 11.34
N TRP A 136 -6.59 -8.95 12.43
CA TRP A 136 -6.59 -9.54 13.77
C TRP A 136 -7.62 -10.68 13.89
N GLN A 137 -8.85 -10.49 13.41
CA GLN A 137 -9.86 -11.56 13.39
C GLN A 137 -9.36 -12.80 12.62
N TRP A 138 -8.70 -12.60 11.48
CA TRP A 138 -8.09 -13.70 10.73
C TRP A 138 -6.93 -14.39 11.49
N ARG A 139 -6.10 -13.62 12.22
CA ARG A 139 -5.07 -14.20 13.11
C ARG A 139 -5.71 -15.02 14.23
N ARG A 140 -6.80 -14.55 14.83
CA ARG A 140 -7.50 -15.21 15.94
C ARG A 140 -7.96 -16.63 15.59
N VAL A 141 -8.43 -16.87 14.36
CA VAL A 141 -8.80 -18.22 13.88
C VAL A 141 -7.68 -19.24 14.05
N ARG A 142 -6.42 -18.82 13.86
CA ARG A 142 -5.24 -19.69 13.96
C ARG A 142 -4.79 -19.85 15.42
N THR A 143 -4.72 -18.76 16.18
CA THR A 143 -4.27 -18.82 17.59
C THR A 143 -5.25 -19.62 18.46
N ILE A 144 -6.56 -19.53 18.20
CA ILE A 144 -7.54 -20.38 18.90
C ILE A 144 -7.28 -21.86 18.64
N GLN A 145 -6.90 -22.24 17.42
CA GLN A 145 -6.64 -23.63 17.09
C GLN A 145 -5.44 -24.17 17.89
N GLU A 146 -4.41 -23.36 18.07
CA GLU A 146 -3.25 -23.67 18.90
C GLU A 146 -3.66 -23.80 20.37
N GLU A 147 -4.41 -22.82 20.91
CA GLU A 147 -4.96 -22.85 22.28
C GLU A 147 -5.78 -24.12 22.55
N VAL A 148 -6.70 -24.48 21.64
CA VAL A 148 -7.53 -25.68 21.76
C VAL A 148 -6.68 -26.96 21.70
N SER A 149 -5.67 -27.01 20.85
CA SER A 149 -4.76 -28.15 20.76
C SER A 149 -3.99 -28.34 22.08
N ASP A 150 -3.49 -27.26 22.66
CA ASP A 150 -2.72 -27.33 23.90
C ASP A 150 -3.59 -27.65 25.12
N LEU A 151 -4.80 -27.10 25.21
CA LEU A 151 -5.78 -27.48 26.23
C LEU A 151 -6.19 -28.96 26.12
N LYS A 152 -6.33 -29.50 24.90
CA LYS A 152 -6.62 -30.93 24.70
C LYS A 152 -5.46 -31.84 25.14
N LYS A 153 -4.20 -31.40 25.01
CA LYS A 153 -3.05 -32.14 25.54
C LYS A 153 -3.07 -32.22 27.07
N GLN A 154 -3.59 -31.18 27.73
CA GLN A 154 -3.77 -31.16 29.18
C GLN A 154 -4.89 -32.12 29.65
N LEU A 155 -5.81 -32.53 28.77
CA LEU A 155 -6.92 -33.45 29.07
C LEU A 155 -6.59 -34.96 28.94
N LYS A 156 -5.44 -35.37 28.37
CA LYS A 156 -5.10 -36.80 28.19
C LYS A 156 -3.71 -37.17 28.75
N PRO A 157 -3.56 -38.30 29.49
CA PRO A 157 -4.49 -38.88 30.46
C PRO A 157 -3.84 -39.23 31.82
N VAL A 158 -4.69 -39.34 32.86
CA VAL A 158 -4.44 -40.08 34.11
C VAL A 158 -3.99 -41.52 33.76
N PRO A 159 -2.91 -42.05 34.37
CA PRO A 159 -2.51 -43.44 34.15
C PRO A 159 -3.63 -44.39 34.57
N VAL A 160 -4.00 -45.32 33.69
CA VAL A 160 -4.81 -46.47 34.08
C VAL A 160 -3.90 -47.41 34.87
N THR A 161 -4.06 -47.43 36.19
CA THR A 161 -3.46 -48.46 37.06
C THR A 161 -4.04 -49.81 36.65
N PRO A 162 -3.24 -50.90 36.54
CA PRO A 162 -3.74 -52.23 36.17
C PRO A 162 -4.69 -52.88 37.19
N ASP A 163 -4.80 -52.32 38.40
CA ASP A 163 -5.64 -52.87 39.45
C ASP A 163 -6.94 -52.07 39.56
N GLY A 164 -8.06 -52.75 39.35
CA GLY A 164 -9.42 -52.22 39.28
C GLY A 164 -9.96 -51.60 40.57
N ALA A 165 -9.29 -50.57 41.10
CA ALA A 165 -9.82 -49.65 42.09
C ALA A 165 -10.20 -48.34 41.41
N ALA A 166 -11.46 -47.94 41.56
CA ALA A 166 -12.02 -46.72 40.98
C ALA A 166 -11.20 -45.48 41.37
N PRO A 167 -10.75 -44.63 40.43
CA PRO A 167 -10.22 -43.34 40.78
C PRO A 167 -11.37 -42.41 41.15
N ALA A 168 -11.52 -42.15 42.45
CA ALA A 168 -12.29 -41.01 42.92
C ALA A 168 -11.54 -39.72 42.54
N THR A 169 -12.03 -38.99 41.53
CA THR A 169 -12.24 -37.53 41.49
C THR A 169 -12.35 -37.01 40.05
N PRO A 170 -13.55 -36.68 39.55
CA PRO A 170 -13.73 -35.86 38.35
C PRO A 170 -14.15 -34.45 38.78
N SER A 171 -13.19 -33.54 39.01
CA SER A 171 -13.54 -32.14 39.32
C SER A 171 -12.67 -31.08 38.63
N SER A 172 -11.55 -31.44 37.99
CA SER A 172 -10.71 -30.49 37.24
C SER A 172 -10.98 -30.44 35.72
N SER A 173 -11.81 -31.34 35.18
CA SER A 173 -12.07 -31.44 33.73
C SER A 173 -13.15 -30.49 33.22
N SER A 174 -14.16 -30.15 34.02
CA SER A 174 -15.33 -29.36 33.57
C SER A 174 -14.99 -27.93 33.09
N PRO A 175 -14.15 -27.13 33.80
CA PRO A 175 -13.81 -25.79 33.33
C PRO A 175 -12.97 -25.78 32.05
N LEU A 176 -12.06 -26.76 31.90
CA LEU A 176 -11.16 -26.86 30.76
C LEU A 176 -11.92 -27.35 29.51
N GLU A 177 -12.82 -28.31 29.67
CA GLU A 177 -13.74 -28.77 28.62
C GLU A 177 -14.68 -27.65 28.16
N ALA A 178 -15.26 -26.89 29.11
CA ALA A 178 -16.07 -25.73 28.79
C ALA A 178 -15.29 -24.68 27.99
N LYS A 179 -14.02 -24.43 28.35
CA LYS A 179 -13.16 -23.49 27.62
C LYS A 179 -12.86 -23.98 26.19
N ILE A 180 -12.61 -25.27 26.01
CA ILE A 180 -12.39 -25.86 24.69
C ILE A 180 -13.64 -25.74 23.83
N GLN A 181 -14.83 -25.99 24.39
CA GLN A 181 -16.09 -25.82 23.67
C GLN A 181 -16.29 -24.37 23.23
N GLN A 182 -16.16 -23.41 24.16
CA GLN A 182 -16.27 -21.98 23.88
C GLN A 182 -15.32 -21.53 22.75
N LEU A 183 -14.04 -21.88 22.85
CA LEU A 183 -13.04 -21.53 21.83
C LEU A 183 -13.33 -22.21 20.48
N THR A 184 -13.84 -23.44 20.50
CA THR A 184 -14.23 -24.15 19.28
C THR A 184 -15.41 -23.47 18.60
N GLU A 185 -16.38 -22.97 19.37
CA GLU A 185 -17.53 -22.20 18.87
C GLU A 185 -17.10 -20.84 18.32
N GLU A 186 -16.29 -20.09 19.08
CA GLU A 186 -15.70 -18.81 18.63
C GLU A 186 -14.98 -19.00 17.29
N ARG A 187 -14.13 -20.02 17.17
CA ARG A 187 -13.43 -20.31 15.90
C ARG A 187 -14.38 -20.62 14.75
N LYS A 188 -15.47 -21.35 15.00
CA LYS A 188 -16.49 -21.64 13.98
C LYS A 188 -17.16 -20.34 13.50
N GLU A 189 -17.48 -19.44 14.40
CA GLU A 189 -18.06 -18.13 14.06
C GLU A 189 -17.07 -17.26 13.27
N LEU A 190 -15.81 -17.21 13.69
CA LEU A 190 -14.78 -16.46 12.99
C LEU A 190 -14.52 -17.00 11.57
N ILE A 191 -14.57 -18.32 11.38
CA ILE A 191 -14.45 -18.93 10.04
C ILE A 191 -15.63 -18.52 9.15
N LYS A 192 -16.87 -18.54 9.67
CA LYS A 192 -18.05 -18.06 8.94
C LYS A 192 -17.91 -16.59 8.52
N GLY A 193 -17.26 -15.78 9.36
CA GLY A 193 -17.01 -14.36 9.11
C GLY A 193 -16.15 -14.03 7.89
N SER A 194 -15.44 -15.01 7.31
CA SER A 194 -14.63 -14.88 6.08
C SER A 194 -13.57 -13.76 6.14
N TYR A 195 -12.97 -13.55 7.33
CA TYR A 195 -12.05 -12.42 7.59
C TYR A 195 -10.78 -12.42 6.75
N ARG A 196 -10.31 -13.58 6.26
CA ARG A 196 -9.18 -13.67 5.32
C ARG A 196 -9.43 -12.84 4.06
N GLU A 197 -10.59 -13.06 3.44
CA GLU A 197 -10.96 -12.42 2.18
C GLU A 197 -11.28 -10.95 2.39
N LYS A 198 -12.03 -10.62 3.45
CA LYS A 198 -12.32 -9.24 3.83
C LYS A 198 -11.05 -8.44 4.06
N HIS A 199 -10.08 -8.98 4.81
CA HIS A 199 -8.81 -8.31 5.06
C HIS A 199 -8.01 -8.12 3.76
N PHE A 200 -7.96 -9.13 2.89
CA PHE A 200 -7.27 -9.03 1.60
C PHE A 200 -7.88 -7.95 0.70
N ASN A 201 -9.21 -7.91 0.60
CA ASN A 201 -9.92 -6.89 -0.20
C ASN A 201 -9.76 -5.50 0.40
N ALA A 202 -9.90 -5.37 1.73
CA ALA A 202 -9.70 -4.10 2.41
C ALA A 202 -8.25 -3.60 2.24
N GLY A 203 -7.26 -4.48 2.39
CA GLY A 203 -5.86 -4.14 2.16
C GLY A 203 -5.56 -3.74 0.72
N SER A 204 -6.19 -4.39 -0.27
CA SER A 204 -6.02 -4.05 -1.68
C SER A 204 -6.60 -2.68 -2.02
N ILE A 205 -7.79 -2.35 -1.49
CA ILE A 205 -8.41 -1.03 -1.62
C ILE A 205 -7.53 0.03 -0.95
N LEU A 206 -7.09 -0.23 0.29
CA LEU A 206 -6.24 0.69 1.04
C LEU A 206 -4.93 0.97 0.29
N LEU A 207 -4.30 -0.06 -0.29
CA LEU A 207 -3.09 0.09 -1.08
C LEU A 207 -3.33 0.94 -2.33
N ALA A 208 -4.38 0.64 -3.11
CA ALA A 208 -4.67 1.36 -4.35
C ALA A 208 -4.97 2.85 -4.11
N PHE A 209 -5.90 3.15 -3.18
CA PHE A 209 -6.26 4.53 -2.86
C PHE A 209 -5.16 5.25 -2.11
N GLY A 210 -4.53 4.59 -1.13
CA GLY A 210 -3.48 5.18 -0.32
C GLY A 210 -2.25 5.59 -1.14
N VAL A 211 -1.79 4.75 -2.06
CA VAL A 211 -0.66 5.10 -2.96
C VAL A 211 -1.07 6.23 -3.90
N SER A 212 -2.28 6.17 -4.46
CA SER A 212 -2.78 7.22 -5.36
C SER A 212 -2.85 8.57 -4.65
N GLU A 213 -3.33 8.61 -3.41
CA GLU A 213 -3.40 9.82 -2.59
C GLU A 213 -2.04 10.37 -2.17
N ALA A 214 -1.07 9.51 -1.88
CA ALA A 214 0.28 9.95 -1.58
C ALA A 214 0.92 10.69 -2.77
N ILE A 215 0.67 10.19 -3.99
CA ILE A 215 1.11 10.84 -5.23
C ILE A 215 0.29 12.11 -5.50
N PHE A 216 -1.04 12.01 -5.40
CA PHE A 216 -1.96 13.11 -5.63
C PHE A 216 -1.71 14.28 -4.68
N GLY A 217 -1.49 14.06 -3.39
CA GLY A 217 -1.23 15.12 -2.42
C GLY A 217 0.01 15.96 -2.77
N GLY A 218 1.07 15.29 -3.25
CA GLY A 218 2.28 15.95 -3.76
C GLY A 218 2.03 16.73 -5.06
N LEU A 219 1.36 16.10 -6.03
CA LEU A 219 1.01 16.73 -7.31
C LEU A 219 0.08 17.93 -7.12
N ASN A 220 -0.96 17.78 -6.30
CA ASN A 220 -1.92 18.83 -5.97
C ASN A 220 -1.22 20.04 -5.34
N THR A 221 -0.26 19.80 -4.44
CA THR A 221 0.56 20.89 -3.87
C THR A 221 1.39 21.58 -4.95
N TRP A 222 2.08 20.80 -5.79
CA TRP A 222 2.89 21.33 -6.88
C TRP A 222 2.07 22.14 -7.89
N LEU A 223 0.90 21.65 -8.31
CA LEU A 223 0.01 22.33 -9.25
C LEU A 223 -0.45 23.69 -8.71
N ARG A 224 -0.73 23.79 -7.40
CA ARG A 224 -1.19 25.05 -6.79
C ARG A 224 -0.10 26.08 -6.53
N THR A 225 1.15 25.65 -6.31
CA THR A 225 2.20 26.55 -5.79
C THR A 225 3.48 26.58 -6.63
N GLY A 226 3.57 25.75 -7.67
CA GLY A 226 4.77 25.57 -8.50
C GLY A 226 5.91 24.80 -7.81
N LYS A 227 5.75 24.38 -6.54
CA LYS A 227 6.80 23.69 -5.77
C LYS A 227 6.25 22.77 -4.70
N LEU A 228 7.02 21.76 -4.32
CA LEU A 228 6.74 21.00 -3.10
C LEU A 228 7.30 21.73 -1.88
N PHE A 229 6.70 21.50 -0.72
CA PHE A 229 7.20 21.96 0.57
C PHE A 229 7.72 20.75 1.35
N PRO A 230 9.03 20.44 1.29
CA PRO A 230 9.59 19.32 2.02
C PRO A 230 9.41 19.55 3.53
N GLY A 231 8.87 18.56 4.21
CA GLY A 231 8.58 18.65 5.64
C GLY A 231 8.17 17.30 6.22
N PRO A 232 8.03 17.19 7.55
CA PRO A 232 7.76 15.92 8.23
C PRO A 232 6.55 15.17 7.66
N HIS A 233 5.47 15.88 7.37
CA HIS A 233 4.25 15.28 6.80
C HIS A 233 4.54 14.60 5.44
N LEU A 234 5.16 15.32 4.50
CA LEU A 234 5.49 14.78 3.18
C LEU A 234 6.41 13.56 3.27
N PHE A 235 7.48 13.65 4.06
CA PHE A 235 8.45 12.55 4.19
C PHE A 235 7.84 11.32 4.89
N ALA A 236 7.03 11.53 5.93
CA ALA A 236 6.30 10.44 6.57
C ALA A 236 5.31 9.79 5.58
N GLY A 237 4.67 10.55 4.70
CA GLY A 237 3.72 10.03 3.71
C GLY A 237 4.41 9.16 2.66
N ALA A 238 5.59 9.59 2.20
CA ALA A 238 6.45 8.76 1.34
C ALA A 238 6.88 7.46 2.06
N GLY A 239 7.26 7.55 3.34
CA GLY A 239 7.59 6.38 4.16
C GLY A 239 6.43 5.40 4.31
N ILE A 240 5.22 5.89 4.63
CA ILE A 240 3.97 5.12 4.69
C ILE A 240 3.71 4.37 3.39
N THR A 241 3.93 5.03 2.25
CA THR A 241 3.75 4.43 0.92
C THR A 241 4.70 3.24 0.71
N ILE A 242 5.96 3.38 1.10
CA ILE A 242 6.96 2.30 1.05
C ILE A 242 6.56 1.15 1.97
N LEU A 243 6.09 1.45 3.20
CA LEU A 243 5.66 0.45 4.16
C LEU A 243 4.45 -0.35 3.67
N TRP A 244 3.48 0.29 3.02
CA TRP A 244 2.36 -0.41 2.38
C TRP A 244 2.84 -1.34 1.27
N ALA A 245 3.71 -0.87 0.38
CA ALA A 245 4.26 -1.70 -0.70
C ALA A 245 5.05 -2.90 -0.15
N ALA A 246 5.90 -2.68 0.85
CA ALA A 246 6.67 -3.73 1.51
C ALA A 246 5.76 -4.75 2.22
N ALA A 247 4.73 -4.28 2.94
CA ALA A 247 3.77 -5.16 3.60
C ALA A 247 2.97 -6.00 2.58
N ALA A 248 2.54 -5.41 1.47
CA ALA A 248 1.84 -6.12 0.40
C ALA A 248 2.73 -7.18 -0.28
N ALA A 249 4.03 -6.91 -0.44
CA ALA A 249 4.98 -7.86 -1.02
C ALA A 249 5.18 -9.13 -0.17
N LEU A 250 4.80 -9.11 1.12
CA LEU A 250 4.87 -10.27 2.00
C LEU A 250 3.68 -11.24 1.83
N VAL A 251 2.65 -10.87 1.06
CA VAL A 251 1.45 -11.70 0.90
C VAL A 251 1.76 -13.09 0.32
N PRO A 252 2.56 -13.26 -0.77
CA PRO A 252 2.86 -14.58 -1.32
C PRO A 252 3.53 -15.55 -0.30
N PRO A 253 4.60 -15.19 0.44
CA PRO A 253 5.15 -16.08 1.46
C PRO A 253 4.19 -16.30 2.65
N MET A 254 3.39 -15.30 3.05
CA MET A 254 2.38 -15.48 4.10
C MET A 254 1.30 -16.51 3.73
N GLN A 255 0.86 -16.51 2.47
CA GLN A 255 -0.08 -17.50 1.94
C GLN A 255 0.50 -18.92 1.95
N LYS A 256 1.82 -19.05 1.80
CA LYS A 256 2.56 -20.32 1.91
C LYS A 256 2.83 -20.78 3.35
N GLY A 257 2.33 -20.07 4.37
CA GLY A 257 2.50 -20.49 5.77
C GLY A 257 3.70 -19.88 6.49
N ASN A 258 4.45 -18.96 5.87
CA ASN A 258 5.63 -18.37 6.51
C ASN A 258 5.24 -17.43 7.67
N GLU A 259 5.53 -17.83 8.91
CA GLU A 259 5.22 -17.03 10.10
C GLU A 259 6.09 -15.78 10.25
N ALA A 260 7.35 -15.81 9.82
CA ALA A 260 8.21 -14.62 9.85
C ALA A 260 7.64 -13.53 8.92
N ALA A 261 7.18 -13.90 7.72
CA ALA A 261 6.52 -12.97 6.81
C ALA A 261 5.22 -12.40 7.40
N ARG A 262 4.43 -13.22 8.11
CA ARG A 262 3.20 -12.78 8.79
C ARG A 262 3.50 -11.78 9.90
N ASN A 263 4.49 -12.06 10.75
CA ASN A 263 4.88 -11.18 11.84
C ASN A 263 5.51 -9.88 11.32
N LEU A 264 6.33 -9.95 10.25
CA LEU A 264 6.89 -8.76 9.62
C LEU A 264 5.80 -7.90 8.98
N HIS A 265 4.81 -8.50 8.30
CA HIS A 265 3.66 -7.76 7.76
C HIS A 265 2.90 -7.02 8.87
N ILE A 266 2.67 -7.67 10.01
CA ILE A 266 2.01 -7.04 11.17
C ILE A 266 2.87 -5.90 11.72
N ALA A 267 4.18 -6.10 11.89
CA ALA A 267 5.09 -5.08 12.41
C ALA A 267 5.15 -3.84 11.50
N LEU A 268 5.26 -4.05 10.18
CA LEU A 268 5.27 -2.97 9.19
C LEU A 268 3.97 -2.17 9.24
N ASN A 269 2.81 -2.83 9.33
CA ASN A 269 1.52 -2.14 9.40
C ASN A 269 1.25 -1.47 10.75
N LEU A 270 1.76 -2.02 11.86
CA LEU A 270 1.73 -1.34 13.15
C LEU A 270 2.55 -0.05 13.10
N PHE A 271 3.77 -0.12 12.58
CA PHE A 271 4.61 1.06 12.40
C PHE A 271 3.96 2.08 11.46
N ASN A 272 3.33 1.61 10.39
CA ASN A 272 2.57 2.45 9.46
C ASN A 272 1.41 3.18 10.17
N LEU A 273 0.61 2.47 10.97
CA LEU A 273 -0.47 3.07 11.75
C LEU A 273 0.05 4.14 12.73
N LEU A 274 1.18 3.88 13.39
CA LEU A 274 1.81 4.85 14.30
C LEU A 274 2.28 6.10 13.56
N LEU A 275 2.88 5.96 12.37
CA LEU A 275 3.24 7.09 11.52
C LEU A 275 2.01 7.89 11.05
N PHE A 276 0.91 7.20 10.71
CA PHE A 276 -0.36 7.83 10.37
C PHE A 276 -0.88 8.68 11.53
N ILE A 277 -0.87 8.15 12.76
CA ILE A 277 -1.27 8.88 13.98
C ILE A 277 -0.35 10.09 14.18
N TRP A 278 0.96 9.91 14.04
CA TRP A 278 1.93 10.99 14.18
C TRP A 278 1.77 12.10 13.14
N GLN A 279 1.26 11.79 11.94
CA GLN A 279 0.99 12.79 10.93
C GLN A 279 -0.21 13.69 11.25
N ILE A 280 -1.14 13.28 12.11
CA ILE A 280 -2.39 14.02 12.36
C ILE A 280 -2.13 15.48 12.74
N PRO A 281 -1.27 15.82 13.72
CA PRO A 281 -0.99 17.21 14.07
C PRO A 281 -0.40 18.00 12.89
N THR A 282 0.60 17.42 12.20
CA THR A 282 1.25 18.08 11.06
C THR A 282 0.30 18.28 9.88
N GLY A 283 -0.68 17.39 9.68
CA GLY A 283 -1.73 17.53 8.67
C GLY A 283 -2.70 18.65 9.01
N ILE A 284 -3.08 18.78 10.28
CA ILE A 284 -3.93 19.88 10.77
C ILE A 284 -3.24 21.24 10.55
N ASP A 285 -1.94 21.35 10.84
CA ASP A 285 -1.17 22.57 10.56
C ASP A 285 -1.19 22.95 9.07
N ILE A 286 -1.12 21.96 8.17
CA ILE A 286 -1.22 22.18 6.73
C ILE A 286 -2.63 22.62 6.35
N VAL A 287 -3.68 22.04 6.94
CA VAL A 287 -5.06 22.46 6.70
C VAL A 287 -5.24 23.93 7.09
N PHE A 288 -4.71 24.38 8.23
CA PHE A 288 -4.77 25.80 8.59
C PHE A 288 -4.07 26.70 7.58
N LYS A 289 -2.90 26.31 7.07
CA LYS A 289 -2.22 27.04 5.98
C LYS A 289 -3.04 27.04 4.69
N VAL A 290 -3.76 25.96 4.38
CA VAL A 290 -4.69 25.93 3.24
C VAL A 290 -5.80 26.97 3.44
N PHE A 291 -6.40 27.06 4.63
CA PHE A 291 -7.41 28.08 4.92
C PHE A 291 -6.85 29.51 4.85
N GLU A 292 -5.59 29.71 5.24
CA GLU A 292 -4.91 31.01 5.17
C GLU A 292 -4.60 31.44 3.73
N PHE A 293 -4.06 30.54 2.89
CA PHE A 293 -3.50 30.88 1.58
C PHE A 293 -4.39 30.56 0.39
N THR A 294 -5.48 29.82 0.56
CA THR A 294 -6.42 29.49 -0.52
C THR A 294 -7.77 30.17 -0.33
N LYS A 295 -8.45 30.44 -1.43
CA LYS A 295 -9.85 30.92 -1.45
C LYS A 295 -10.76 29.82 -1.99
N TRP A 296 -12.04 29.88 -1.61
CA TRP A 296 -13.05 29.12 -2.35
C TRP A 296 -13.02 29.56 -3.82
N PRO A 297 -13.19 28.64 -4.78
CA PRO A 297 -13.38 29.00 -6.18
C PRO A 297 -14.59 29.91 -6.37
#